data_AF-A0A951RBQ1-F1
#
_entry.id   AF-A0A951RBQ1-F1
#
_cell.length_a   1.000
_cell.length_b   1.000
_cell.length_c   1.000
_cell.angle_alpha   90.00
_cell.angle_beta   90.00
_cell.angle_gamma   90.00
#
_symmetry.space_group_name_H-M   'P 1'
#
loop_
_entity.id
_entity.type
_entity.pdbx_description
1 polymer ?
#
loop_
_entity_poly.entity_id
_entity_poly.type
_entity_poly.pdbx_seq_one_letter_code
_entity_poly.pdbx_strand_id
1 'polypeptide(L)' 'MSNSNNEGLMVAVLWIVTIVLTIISGIISWNLFDPDGFGEFIGFLIIWGVLSSLSHLLAIAIAGWISRL' A
#
# COMPACT_ATOMS: atom_id res chain seq x y z
N MET A 1 27.82 -2.69 -16.16
CA MET A 1 26.39 -2.76 -16.57
C MET A 1 25.64 -3.69 -15.62
N SER A 2 25.60 -3.34 -14.32
CA SER A 2 24.98 -4.13 -13.24
C SER A 2 23.95 -3.33 -12.42
N ASN A 3 23.83 -2.02 -12.65
CA ASN A 3 22.95 -1.15 -11.85
C ASN A 3 21.48 -1.17 -12.30
N SER A 4 21.21 -1.44 -13.60
CA SER A 4 19.85 -1.46 -14.15
C SER A 4 18.98 -2.58 -13.58
N ASN A 5 19.58 -3.71 -13.19
CA ASN A 5 18.84 -4.88 -12.73
C ASN A 5 18.39 -4.73 -11.28
N ASN A 6 19.20 -4.03 -10.45
CA ASN A 6 18.87 -3.76 -9.05
C ASN A 6 17.78 -2.69 -8.93
N GLU A 7 17.79 -1.67 -9.79
CA GLU A 7 16.74 -0.64 -9.80
C GLU A 7 15.37 -1.23 -10.18
N GLY A 8 15.32 -2.08 -11.22
CA GLY A 8 14.08 -2.78 -11.60
C GLY A 8 13.58 -3.74 -10.51
N LEU A 9 14.49 -4.45 -9.84
CA LEU A 9 14.15 -5.35 -8.73
C LEU A 9 13.63 -4.56 -7.52
N MET A 10 14.23 -3.42 -7.20
CA MET A 10 13.81 -2.56 -6.10
C MET A 10 12.42 -1.96 -6.35
N VAL A 11 12.13 -1.57 -7.60
CA VAL A 11 10.77 -1.15 -8.01
C VAL A 11 9.78 -2.30 -7.89
N ALA A 12 10.12 -3.49 -8.38
CA ALA A 12 9.24 -4.66 -8.26
C ALA A 12 8.95 -5.04 -6.80
N VAL A 13 9.95 -4.99 -5.93
CA VAL A 13 9.79 -5.23 -4.49
C VAL A 13 8.88 -4.18 -3.84
N LEU A 14 9.07 -2.89 -4.15
CA LEU A 14 8.20 -1.83 -3.66
C LEU A 14 6.74 -2.04 -4.08
N TRP A 15 6.51 -2.43 -5.34
CA TRP A 15 5.17 -2.73 -5.85
C TRP A 15 4.53 -3.91 -5.13
N ILE A 16 5.26 -5.00 -4.92
CA ILE A 16 4.77 -6.17 -4.18
C ILE A 16 4.44 -5.79 -2.73
N VAL A 17 5.32 -5.02 -2.07
CA VAL A 17 5.09 -4.53 -0.71
C VAL A 17 3.85 -3.63 -0.65
N THR A 18 3.65 -2.74 -1.61
CA THR A 18 2.44 -1.93 -1.71
C THR A 18 1.20 -2.79 -1.90
N ILE A 19 1.21 -3.77 -2.80
CA ILE A 19 0.08 -4.68 -3.02
C ILE A 19 -0.27 -5.44 -1.74
N VAL A 20 0.73 -5.99 -1.04
CA VAL A 20 0.52 -6.72 0.22
C VAL A 20 -0.05 -5.78 1.29
N LEU A 21 0.47 -4.56 1.43
CA LEU A 21 -0.07 -3.56 2.36
C LEU A 21 -1.50 -3.18 2.01
N THR A 22 -1.83 -3.02 0.73
CA THR A 22 -3.18 -2.73 0.24
C THR A 22 -4.15 -3.88 0.54
N ILE A 23 -3.71 -5.14 0.44
CA ILE A 23 -4.52 -6.32 0.78
C ILE A 23 -4.75 -6.39 2.30
N ILE A 24 -3.71 -6.21 3.11
CA ILE A 24 -3.83 -6.19 4.58
C ILE A 24 -4.73 -5.06 5.04
N SER A 25 -4.58 -3.88 4.43
CA SER A 25 -5.47 -2.74 4.62
C SER A 25 -6.93 -3.08 4.29
N GLY A 26 -7.16 -3.82 3.20
CA GLY A 26 -8.48 -4.34 2.85
C GLY A 26 -9.02 -5.28 3.92
N ILE A 27 -8.23 -6.23 4.41
CA ILE A 27 -8.65 -7.16 5.47
C ILE A 27 -9.02 -6.41 6.76
N ILE A 28 -8.21 -5.43 7.16
CA ILE A 28 -8.48 -4.59 8.34
C ILE A 28 -9.76 -3.76 8.12
N SER A 29 -9.93 -3.18 6.93
CA SER A 29 -11.13 -2.40 6.61
C SER A 29 -12.39 -3.26 6.55
N TRP A 30 -12.29 -4.51 6.11
CA TRP A 30 -13.40 -5.47 6.09
C TRP A 30 -13.81 -5.84 7.52
N ASN A 31 -12.86 -5.93 8.44
CA ASN A 31 -13.14 -6.19 9.86
C ASN A 31 -13.70 -4.96 10.61
N LEU A 32 -13.50 -3.75 10.08
CA LEU A 32 -14.01 -2.49 10.65
C LEU A 32 -15.38 -2.09 10.11
N PHE A 33 -15.64 -2.42 8.85
CA PHE A 33 -16.91 -2.19 8.16
C PHE A 33 -17.29 -3.49 7.48
N ASP A 34 -18.08 -4.32 8.18
CA ASP A 34 -18.71 -5.49 7.57
C ASP A 34 -19.53 -5.00 6.36
N PRO A 35 -19.14 -5.36 5.13
CA PRO A 35 -19.78 -4.86 3.91
C PRO A 35 -21.02 -5.69 3.61
N ASP A 36 -21.96 -5.76 4.55
CA ASP A 36 -23.24 -6.46 4.38
C ASP A 36 -24.26 -5.62 3.60
N GLY A 37 -24.02 -4.30 3.45
CA GLY A 37 -24.80 -3.38 2.62
C GLY A 37 -23.99 -2.54 1.61
N PHE A 38 -24.67 -2.03 0.57
CA PHE A 38 -24.06 -1.17 -0.47
C PHE A 38 -23.42 0.10 0.12
N GLY A 39 -23.99 0.66 1.20
CA GLY A 39 -23.43 1.82 1.89
C GLY A 39 -22.12 1.52 2.64
N GLU A 40 -22.04 0.35 3.28
CA GLU A 40 -20.84 -0.12 3.99
C GLU A 40 -19.72 -0.47 3.00
N PHE A 41 -20.07 -1.03 1.84
CA PHE A 41 -19.12 -1.23 0.73
C PHE A 41 -18.50 0.08 0.24
N ILE A 42 -19.29 1.16 0.12
CA ILE A 42 -18.76 2.49 -0.22
C ILE A 42 -17.83 3.01 0.89
N GLY A 43 -18.19 2.81 2.15
CA GLY A 43 -17.33 3.12 3.31
C GLY A 43 -15.99 2.38 3.26
N PHE A 44 -16.03 1.07 2.97
CA PHE A 44 -14.85 0.23 2.75
C PHE A 44 -13.97 0.77 1.63
N LEU A 45 -14.53 1.11 0.46
CA LEU A 45 -13.75 1.63 -0.67
C LEU A 45 -13.08 2.97 -0.35
N ILE A 46 -13.76 3.86 0.37
CA ILE A 46 -13.21 5.16 0.78
C ILE A 46 -12.05 4.96 1.76
N ILE A 47 -12.24 4.14 2.80
CA ILE A 47 -11.20 3.86 3.80
C ILE A 47 -10.02 3.14 3.15
N TRP A 48 -10.29 2.16 2.30
CA TRP A 48 -9.26 1.42 1.56
C TRP A 48 -8.46 2.35 0.65
N GLY A 49 -9.12 3.26 -0.08
CA GLY A 49 -8.46 4.26 -0.90
C GLY A 49 -7.54 5.19 -0.07
N VAL A 50 -8.04 5.70 1.05
CA VAL A 50 -7.27 6.57 1.97
C VAL A 50 -6.07 5.82 2.55
N LEU A 51 -6.25 4.58 2.98
CA LEU A 51 -5.21 3.78 3.61
C LEU A 51 -4.14 3.34 2.60
N SER A 52 -4.52 3.11 1.33
CA SER A 52 -3.57 2.84 0.25
C SER A 52 -2.75 4.08 -0.12
N SER A 53 -3.36 5.27 -0.15
CA SER A 53 -2.61 6.53 -0.31
C SER A 53 -1.63 6.77 0.84
N LEU A 54 -2.04 6.49 2.08
CA LEU A 54 -1.16 6.58 3.25
C LEU A 54 0.03 5.62 3.14
N SER A 55 -0.22 4.38 2.68
CA SER A 55 0.82 3.36 2.50
C SER A 55 1.87 3.78 1.47
N HIS A 56 1.45 4.43 0.38
CA HIS A 56 2.38 4.94 -0.62
C HIS A 56 3.25 6.09 -0.09
N LEU A 57 2.65 7.01 0.67
CA LEU A 57 3.39 8.09 1.34
C LEU A 57 4.38 7.54 2.36
N LEU A 58 3.99 6.51 3.11
CA LEU A 58 4.87 5.78 4.03
C LEU A 58 6.04 5.13 3.29
N ALA A 59 5.80 4.48 2.15
CA ALA A 59 6.85 3.87 1.34
C ALA A 59 7.87 4.91 0.81
N ILE A 60 7.39 6.06 0.33
CA ILE A 60 8.25 7.18 -0.11
C ILE A 60 9.03 7.75 1.08
N ALA A 61 8.38 7.94 2.22
CA ALA A 61 9.03 8.45 3.42
C ALA A 61 10.15 7.51 3.91
N ILE A 62 9.90 6.20 3.92
CA ILE A 62 10.89 5.17 4.28
C ILE A 62 12.04 5.15 3.28
N ALA A 63 11.76 5.19 1.97
CA ALA A 63 12.78 5.23 0.93
C ALA A 63 13.67 6.49 1.06
N GLY A 64 13.07 7.64 1.30
CA GLY A 64 13.77 8.89 1.57
C GLY A 64 14.64 8.83 2.83
N TRP A 65 14.14 8.21 3.90
CA TRP A 65 14.91 7.99 5.13
C TRP A 65 16.13 7.08 4.91
N ILE A 66 15.96 5.98 4.20
CA ILE A 66 17.04 5.04 3.86
C ILE A 66 18.11 5.72 3.01
N SER A 67 17.72 6.58 2.05
CA SER A 67 18.69 7.30 1.21
C SER A 67 19.54 8.35 1.95
N ARG A 68 19.18 8.69 3.19
CA ARG A 68 19.89 9.65 4.04
C ARG A 68 20.80 9.03 5.10
N LEU A 69 20.72 7.71 5.28
CA LEU A 69 21.61 6.91 6.14
C LEU A 69 22.85 6.47 5.35
#